data_AF-A0A7S4BKE2-F1
#
_entry.id   AF-A0A7S4BKE2-F1
#
_cell.length_a   1.000
_cell.length_b   1.000
_cell.length_c   1.000
_cell.angle_alpha   90.00
_cell.angle_beta   90.00
_cell.angle_gamma   90.00
#
_symmetry.space_group_name_H-M   'P 1'
#
loop_
_entity.id
_entity.type
_entity.pdbx_description
1 polymer ?
#
loop_
_entity_poly.entity_id
_entity_poly.type
_entity_poly.pdbx_seq_one_letter_code
_entity_poly.pdbx_strand_id
1 'polypeptide(L)'
;GGGVSHSSLDASFLQMRLDAVRRKLSGGNSAQITISEAQFSVQPAVVSQMQNLQETVLGAVGSKRRESKAIDLTVEEQIDVLVEQATDPNILARTWVGWAPWL
;
A
#
# COMPACT_ATOMS: atom_id res chain seq x y z
N GLY A 1 -11.15 -30.92 6.99
CA GLY A 1 -10.87 -29.48 6.77
C GLY A 1 -9.53 -29.39 6.10
N GLY A 2 -9.50 -28.95 4.84
CA GLY A 2 -8.32 -29.01 3.99
C GLY A 2 -7.21 -28.08 4.47
N GLY A 3 -6.05 -28.65 4.79
CA GLY A 3 -4.84 -27.88 5.06
C GLY A 3 -4.37 -27.22 3.77
N VAL A 4 -4.38 -25.89 3.75
CA VAL A 4 -3.71 -25.10 2.71
C VAL A 4 -2.22 -25.44 2.80
N SER A 5 -1.66 -26.06 1.74
CA SER A 5 -0.26 -26.47 1.73
C SER A 5 0.63 -25.22 1.71
N HIS A 6 1.77 -25.25 2.42
CA HIS A 6 2.75 -24.15 2.44
C HIS A 6 3.09 -23.64 1.04
N SER A 7 3.19 -24.54 0.06
CA SER A 7 3.43 -24.24 -1.36
C SER A 7 2.38 -23.34 -2.02
N SER A 8 1.12 -23.39 -1.56
CA SER A 8 0.02 -22.59 -2.11
C SER A 8 -0.01 -21.17 -1.54
N LEU A 9 0.49 -20.96 -0.31
CA LEU A 9 0.71 -19.63 0.26
C LEU A 9 1.87 -18.92 -0.43
N ASP A 10 2.93 -19.66 -0.75
CA ASP A 10 4.09 -19.12 -1.47
C ASP A 10 3.70 -18.67 -2.90
N ALA A 11 2.87 -19.45 -3.59
CA ALA A 11 2.37 -19.13 -4.92
C ALA A 11 1.44 -17.90 -4.92
N SER A 12 0.53 -17.79 -3.95
CA SER A 12 -0.39 -16.64 -3.86
C SER A 12 0.33 -15.34 -3.53
N PHE A 13 1.34 -15.40 -2.65
CA PHE A 13 2.19 -14.26 -2.33
C PHE A 13 3.03 -13.82 -3.54
N LEU A 14 3.61 -14.78 -4.29
CA LEU A 14 4.35 -14.47 -5.50
C LEU A 14 3.46 -13.80 -6.56
N GLN A 15 2.25 -14.33 -6.76
CA GLN A 15 1.28 -13.74 -7.68
C GLN A 15 0.94 -12.31 -7.28
N MET A 16 0.67 -12.06 -5.99
CA MET A 16 0.45 -10.72 -5.47
C MET A 16 1.64 -9.79 -5.75
N ARG A 17 2.89 -10.24 -5.59
CA ARG A 17 4.08 -9.42 -5.88
C ARG A 17 4.16 -9.06 -7.36
N LEU A 18 3.89 -10.01 -8.25
CA LEU A 18 3.89 -9.78 -9.69
C LEU A 18 2.80 -8.77 -10.10
N ASP A 19 1.61 -8.90 -9.53
CA ASP A 19 0.50 -7.99 -9.81
C ASP A 19 0.76 -6.58 -9.27
N ALA A 20 1.41 -6.47 -8.10
CA ALA A 20 1.87 -5.18 -7.59
C ALA A 20 2.88 -4.51 -8.53
N VAL A 21 3.87 -5.25 -9.06
CA VAL A 21 4.84 -4.72 -10.03
C VAL A 21 4.15 -4.28 -11.32
N ARG A 22 3.25 -5.09 -11.86
CA ARG A 22 2.47 -4.73 -13.07
C ARG A 22 1.71 -3.43 -12.86
N ARG A 23 0.99 -3.29 -11.74
CA ARG A 23 0.24 -2.06 -11.40
C ARG A 23 1.16 -0.86 -11.23
N LYS A 24 2.34 -1.02 -10.61
CA LYS A 24 3.32 0.06 -10.48
C LYS A 24 3.77 0.57 -11.86
N LEU A 25 3.96 -0.33 -12.82
CA LEU A 25 4.41 0.02 -14.18
C LEU A 25 3.30 0.53 -15.11
N SER A 26 2.03 0.28 -14.79
CA SER A 26 0.87 0.61 -15.64
C SER A 26 0.03 1.78 -15.11
N GLY A 27 0.65 2.76 -14.44
CA GLY A 27 -0.05 3.94 -13.92
C GLY A 27 -0.95 3.64 -12.70
N GLY A 28 -0.56 2.71 -11.84
CA GLY A 28 -1.29 2.40 -10.61
C GLY A 28 -1.05 3.42 -9.50
N ASN A 29 -2.11 3.74 -8.76
CA ASN A 29 -2.06 4.58 -7.56
C ASN A 29 -1.28 3.87 -6.43
N SER A 30 -0.23 4.51 -5.92
CA SER A 30 0.68 3.91 -4.94
C SER A 30 0.01 3.61 -3.60
N ALA A 31 -0.97 4.41 -3.18
CA ALA A 31 -1.71 4.17 -1.95
C ALA A 31 -2.55 2.89 -2.07
N GLN A 32 -3.24 2.71 -3.19
CA GLN A 32 -4.02 1.50 -3.48
C GLN A 32 -3.15 0.25 -3.52
N ILE A 33 -1.96 0.34 -4.13
CA ILE A 33 -1.02 -0.78 -4.18
C ILE A 33 -0.50 -1.13 -2.77
N THR A 34 -0.16 -0.12 -1.97
CA THR A 34 0.28 -0.30 -0.57
C THR A 34 -0.79 -1.00 0.27
N ILE A 35 -2.05 -0.61 0.12
CA ILE A 35 -3.20 -1.22 0.80
C ILE A 35 -3.39 -2.67 0.36
N SER A 36 -3.32 -2.94 -0.95
CA SER A 36 -3.38 -4.31 -1.47
C SER A 36 -2.26 -5.19 -0.91
N GLU A 37 -1.03 -4.69 -0.83
CA GLU A 37 0.09 -5.45 -0.22
C GLU A 37 -0.11 -5.67 1.29
N ALA A 38 -0.65 -4.68 2.02
CA ALA A 38 -0.92 -4.81 3.45
C ALA A 38 -2.02 -5.82 3.79
N GLN A 39 -3.01 -6.00 2.91
CA GLN A 39 -4.06 -7.02 3.05
C GLN A 39 -3.52 -8.46 3.03
N PHE A 40 -2.34 -8.69 2.46
CA PHE A 40 -1.67 -9.99 2.48
C PHE A 40 -0.81 -10.21 3.74
N SER A 41 -0.78 -9.26 4.68
CA SER A 41 -0.03 -9.40 5.91
C SER A 41 -0.62 -10.47 6.83
N VAL A 42 0.25 -11.32 7.37
CA VAL A 42 -0.10 -12.29 8.42
C VAL A 42 0.17 -11.76 9.84
N GLN A 43 0.68 -10.53 9.97
CA GLN A 43 0.99 -9.94 11.28
C GLN A 43 -0.31 -9.53 12.00
N PRO A 44 -0.60 -10.05 13.21
CA PRO A 44 -1.86 -9.75 13.90
C PRO A 44 -2.11 -8.26 14.15
N ALA A 45 -1.04 -7.49 14.41
CA ALA A 45 -1.11 -6.05 14.58
C ALA A 45 -1.58 -5.33 13.31
N VAL A 46 -1.12 -5.77 12.13
CA VAL A 46 -1.55 -5.20 10.85
C VAL A 46 -2.99 -5.61 10.55
N VAL A 47 -3.32 -6.89 10.70
CA VAL A 47 -4.67 -7.42 10.42
C VAL A 47 -5.72 -6.74 11.29
N SER A 48 -5.46 -6.59 12.59
CA SER A 48 -6.39 -5.94 13.52
C SER A 48 -6.55 -4.44 13.29
N GLN A 49 -5.58 -3.79 12.63
CA GLN A 49 -5.59 -2.34 12.36
C GLN A 49 -5.77 -2.01 10.87
N MET A 50 -6.18 -2.97 10.04
CA MET A 50 -6.20 -2.81 8.59
C MET A 50 -7.04 -1.61 8.14
N GLN A 51 -8.18 -1.35 8.79
CA GLN A 51 -9.02 -0.18 8.50
C GLN A 51 -8.29 1.14 8.77
N ASN A 52 -7.64 1.26 9.94
CA ASN A 52 -6.87 2.46 10.30
C ASN A 52 -5.66 2.65 9.38
N LEU A 53 -5.00 1.56 9.00
CA LEU A 53 -3.89 1.58 8.04
C LEU A 53 -4.38 2.05 6.66
N GLN A 54 -5.52 1.55 6.19
CA GLN A 54 -6.12 1.94 4.93
C GLN A 54 -6.44 3.44 4.91
N GLU A 55 -7.12 3.96 5.93
CA GLU A 55 -7.43 5.39 6.02
C GLU A 55 -6.17 6.26 6.08
N THR A 56 -5.14 5.81 6.80
CA THR A 56 -3.84 6.49 6.87
C THR A 56 -3.16 6.55 5.50
N VAL A 57 -3.17 5.45 4.74
CA VAL A 57 -2.49 5.36 3.44
C VAL A 57 -3.25 6.12 2.34
N LEU A 58 -4.59 6.10 2.35
CA LEU A 58 -5.40 6.89 1.40
C LEU A 58 -5.25 8.40 1.61
N GLY A 59 -4.94 8.83 2.84
CA GLY A 59 -4.88 10.25 3.21
C GLY A 59 -6.27 10.84 3.44
N ALA A 60 -6.35 12.12 3.82
CA ALA A 60 -7.62 12.78 4.12
C ALA A 60 -8.48 13.07 2.86
N VAL A 61 -9.69 13.61 3.03
CA VAL A 61 -10.44 14.23 1.93
C VAL A 61 -9.62 15.40 1.37
N GLY A 62 -9.52 15.54 0.05
CA GLY A 62 -8.62 16.48 -0.61
C GLY A 62 -7.22 15.92 -0.93
N SER A 63 -6.88 14.73 -0.42
CA SER A 63 -5.62 14.03 -0.74
C SER A 63 -5.64 13.57 -2.20
N LYS A 64 -4.58 13.86 -2.96
CA LYS A 64 -4.43 13.37 -4.34
C LYS A 64 -4.50 11.84 -4.37
N ARG A 65 -3.90 11.16 -3.40
CA ARG A 65 -3.96 9.69 -3.28
C ARG A 65 -5.38 9.14 -3.12
N ARG A 66 -6.29 9.88 -2.49
CA ARG A 66 -7.68 9.49 -2.30
C ARG A 66 -8.54 9.80 -3.52
N GLU A 67 -8.29 10.93 -4.16
CA GLU A 67 -9.13 11.46 -5.24
C GLU A 67 -8.72 10.98 -6.64
N SER A 68 -7.44 10.61 -6.82
CA SER A 68 -6.94 10.02 -8.06
C SER A 68 -7.51 8.62 -8.31
N LYS A 69 -7.59 8.25 -9.58
CA LYS A 69 -8.01 6.91 -10.02
C LYS A 69 -7.10 5.83 -9.43
N ALA A 70 -7.62 4.60 -9.32
CA ALA A 70 -6.82 3.48 -8.83
C ALA A 70 -5.79 2.96 -9.84
N ILE A 71 -6.05 3.18 -11.14
CA ILE A 71 -5.27 2.73 -12.30
C ILE A 71 -5.32 3.80 -13.40
N ASP A 72 -4.52 3.62 -14.45
CA ASP A 72 -4.45 4.47 -15.64
C ASP A 72 -4.14 5.95 -15.32
N LEU A 73 -3.32 6.17 -14.28
CA LEU A 73 -2.74 7.47 -14.00
C LEU A 73 -1.67 7.82 -15.03
N THR A 74 -1.55 9.11 -15.36
CA THR A 74 -0.36 9.59 -16.06
C THR A 74 0.88 9.47 -15.16
N VAL A 75 2.06 9.63 -15.75
CA VAL A 75 3.32 9.62 -14.99
C VAL A 75 3.32 10.73 -13.94
N GLU A 76 2.85 11.93 -14.31
CA GLU A 76 2.77 13.09 -13.43
C GLU A 76 1.79 12.84 -12.27
N GLU A 77 0.60 12.30 -12.54
CA GLU A 77 -0.37 11.93 -11.51
C GLU A 77 0.19 10.85 -10.57
N GLN A 78 0.91 9.86 -11.12
CA GLN A 78 1.54 8.83 -10.32
C GLN A 78 2.63 9.40 -9.39
N ILE A 79 3.45 10.32 -9.89
CA ILE A 79 4.46 11.02 -9.08
C ILE A 79 3.80 11.85 -7.99
N ASP A 80 2.74 12.59 -8.31
CA ASP A 80 2.00 13.40 -7.36
C ASP A 80 1.47 12.57 -6.17
N VAL A 81 0.83 11.45 -6.46
CA VAL A 81 0.33 10.48 -5.48
C VAL A 81 1.49 9.89 -4.65
N LEU A 82 2.60 9.54 -5.28
CA LEU A 82 3.79 8.97 -4.63
C LEU A 82 4.44 9.96 -3.66
N VAL A 83 4.67 11.20 -4.10
CA VAL A 83 5.31 12.24 -3.30
C VAL A 83 4.43 12.58 -2.10
N GLU A 84 3.12 12.81 -2.33
CA GLU A 84 2.19 13.08 -1.23
C GLU A 84 2.17 11.94 -0.21
N GLN A 85 2.25 10.68 -0.65
CA GLN A 85 2.31 9.52 0.25
C GLN A 85 3.61 9.49 1.06
N ALA A 86 4.75 9.71 0.39
CA ALA A 86 6.07 9.62 1.00
C ALA A 86 6.34 10.74 2.01
N THR A 87 5.70 11.89 1.84
CA THR A 87 5.90 13.07 2.70
C THR A 87 4.76 13.31 3.68
N ASP A 88 3.75 12.44 3.74
CA ASP A 88 2.60 12.61 4.64
C ASP A 88 3.04 12.52 6.11
N PRO A 89 2.90 13.59 6.93
CA PRO A 89 3.23 13.55 8.35
C PRO A 89 2.47 12.46 9.12
N ASN A 90 1.25 12.14 8.69
CA ASN A 90 0.42 11.09 9.28
C ASN A 90 1.03 9.69 9.08
N ILE A 91 1.71 9.47 7.94
CA ILE A 91 2.46 8.24 7.66
C ILE A 91 3.79 8.26 8.41
N LEU A 92 4.56 9.35 8.27
CA LEU A 92 5.88 9.51 8.87
C LEU A 92 5.84 9.33 10.40
N ALA A 93 4.85 9.90 11.09
CA ALA A 93 4.70 9.77 12.54
C ALA A 93 4.36 8.35 13.02
N ARG A 94 3.96 7.44 12.12
CA ARG A 94 3.56 6.06 12.42
C ARG A 94 4.55 5.03 11.89
N THR A 95 5.63 5.47 11.25
CA THR A 95 6.70 4.58 10.80
C THR A 95 7.47 4.01 11.99
N TRP A 96 8.07 2.82 11.80
CA TRP A 96 8.94 2.22 12.80
C TRP A 96 10.06 3.19 13.24
N VAL A 97 10.26 3.32 14.55
CA VAL A 97 11.18 4.30 15.16
C VAL A 97 12.61 4.23 14.62
N GLY A 98 13.11 3.04 14.28
CA GLY A 98 14.46 2.89 13.73
C GLY A 98 14.62 3.34 12.28
N TRP A 99 13.53 3.70 11.59
CA TRP A 99 13.59 4.32 10.27
C TRP A 99 13.95 5.82 10.32
N ALA A 100 13.79 6.46 11.49
CA ALA A 100 14.08 7.88 11.72
C ALA A 100 13.43 8.84 10.71
N PRO A 101 12.09 8.88 10.58
CA PRO A 101 11.35 9.74 9.63
C PRO A 101 11.54 11.25 9.81
N TRP A 102 12.22 11.68 10.87
CA TRP A 102 12.41 13.08 11.25
C TRP A 102 13.77 13.67 10.83
N LEU A 103 14.65 12.86 10.25
CA LEU A 103 15.97 13.28 9.73
C LEU A 103 15.88 13.58 8.22
#